data_AF-A0AAU9AW27-F1
#
_entry.id   AF-A0AAU9AW27-F1
#
_cell.length_a   1.000
_cell.length_b   1.000
_cell.length_c   1.000
_cell.angle_alpha   90.00
_cell.angle_beta   90.00
_cell.angle_gamma   90.00
#
_symmetry.space_group_name_H-M   'P 1'
#
loop_
_entity.id
_entity.type
_entity.pdbx_description
1 polymer ?
#
loop_
_entity_poly.entity_id
_entity_poly.type
_entity_poly.pdbx_seq_one_letter_code
_entity_poly.pdbx_strand_id
1 'polypeptide(L)'
;MIIDPAILSLSLTTLAAGALLGGGAYETRVVDPIWPRRIDIVQPRHGGMSRARFWIPAHIVFEVLLILSLVLTWESAQVRTWLLVSLASHAAMRIWSAFDFIPKALGFERGEAAAVSEESIKDWVRRSKWRLPLDWATCGALLVALSQAGSAS
;
A
#
# COMPACT_ATOMS: atom_id res chain seq x y z
N MET A 1 -10.60 9.21 30.84
CA MET A 1 -9.70 9.67 29.77
C MET A 1 -10.51 9.73 28.50
N ILE A 2 -10.83 10.93 28.01
CA ILE A 2 -11.52 11.09 26.72
C ILE A 2 -10.42 11.07 25.66
N ILE A 3 -10.45 10.10 24.75
CA ILE A 3 -9.48 10.01 23.66
C ILE A 3 -9.88 11.05 22.61
N ASP A 4 -8.95 11.91 22.21
CA ASP A 4 -9.16 12.85 21.11
C ASP A 4 -9.47 12.08 19.81
N PRO A 5 -10.65 12.29 19.17
CA PRO A 5 -11.00 11.64 17.92
C PRO A 5 -9.97 11.83 16.79
N ALA A 6 -9.29 12.98 16.75
CA ALA A 6 -8.27 13.28 15.76
C ALA A 6 -7.04 12.37 15.95
N ILE A 7 -6.55 12.26 17.19
CA ILE A 7 -5.41 11.40 17.54
C ILE A 7 -5.75 9.92 17.32
N LEU A 8 -6.97 9.49 17.66
CA LEU A 8 -7.41 8.13 17.42
C LEU A 8 -7.46 7.83 15.91
N SER A 9 -8.05 8.71 15.11
CA SER A 9 -8.10 8.55 13.65
C SER A 9 -6.69 8.46 13.07
N LEU A 10 -5.79 9.37 13.45
CA LEU A 10 -4.41 9.41 12.93
C LEU A 10 -3.60 8.17 13.34
N SER A 11 -3.82 7.66 14.55
CA SER A 11 -3.21 6.42 15.03
C SER A 11 -3.68 5.21 14.22
N LEU A 12 -4.98 5.11 13.94
CA LEU A 12 -5.55 4.04 13.11
C LEU A 12 -5.07 4.14 11.66
N THR A 13 -5.00 5.34 11.09
CA THR A 13 -4.42 5.58 9.75
C THR A 13 -2.97 5.12 9.69
N THR A 14 -2.17 5.45 10.70
CA THR A 14 -0.77 5.05 10.80
C THR A 14 -0.62 3.53 10.92
N LEU A 15 -1.47 2.87 11.72
CA LEU A 15 -1.52 1.42 11.83
C LEU A 15 -1.87 0.76 10.48
N ALA A 16 -2.87 1.29 9.76
CA ALA A 16 -3.25 0.81 8.44
C ALA A 16 -2.12 0.98 7.41
N ALA A 17 -1.41 2.11 7.41
CA ALA A 17 -0.20 2.31 6.60
C ALA A 17 0.89 1.28 6.94
N GLY A 18 1.10 1.00 8.23
CA GLY A 18 2.03 -0.05 8.66
C GLY A 18 1.66 -1.43 8.13
N ALA A 19 0.37 -1.77 8.09
CA ALA A 19 -0.10 -3.02 7.49
C ALA A 19 0.17 -3.08 5.98
N LEU A 20 -0.05 -1.98 5.25
CA LEU A 20 0.27 -1.89 3.82
C LEU A 20 1.76 -2.07 3.55
N LEU A 21 2.61 -1.34 4.29
CA LEU A 21 4.07 -1.43 4.19
C LEU A 21 4.56 -2.85 4.52
N GLY A 22 4.02 -3.47 5.57
CA GLY A 22 4.33 -4.85 5.96
C GLY A 22 3.93 -5.86 4.89
N GLY A 23 2.74 -5.74 4.33
CA GLY A 23 2.27 -6.58 3.23
C GLY A 23 3.14 -6.44 1.98
N GLY A 24 3.51 -5.21 1.62
CA GLY A 24 4.40 -4.94 0.48
C GLY A 24 5.79 -5.53 0.69
N ALA A 25 6.30 -5.43 1.92
CA ALA A 25 7.60 -5.99 2.29
C ALA A 25 7.59 -7.52 2.26
N TYR A 26 6.51 -8.14 2.74
CA TYR A 26 6.30 -9.58 2.68
C TYR A 26 6.25 -10.07 1.24
N GLU A 27 5.45 -9.44 0.38
CA GLU A 27 5.39 -9.82 -1.04
C GLU A 27 6.76 -9.70 -1.69
N THR A 28 7.44 -8.55 -1.53
CA THR A 28 8.72 -8.29 -2.20
C THR A 28 9.83 -9.25 -1.76
N ARG A 29 9.85 -9.66 -0.49
CA ARG A 29 10.94 -10.48 0.08
C ARG A 29 10.65 -11.97 0.09
N VAL A 30 9.39 -12.37 0.16
CA VAL A 30 8.99 -13.77 0.35
C VAL A 30 8.31 -14.33 -0.88
N VAL A 31 7.34 -13.60 -1.45
CA VAL A 31 6.50 -14.12 -2.54
C VAL A 31 7.14 -13.88 -3.91
N ASP A 32 7.47 -12.62 -4.22
CA ASP A 32 8.01 -12.13 -5.50
C ASP A 32 9.30 -12.83 -5.98
N PRO A 33 10.20 -13.31 -5.09
CA PRO A 33 11.36 -14.09 -5.52
C PRO A 33 11.02 -15.51 -6.02
N ILE A 34 9.89 -16.08 -5.60
CA ILE A 34 9.57 -17.51 -5.79
C ILE A 34 8.57 -17.70 -6.93
N TRP A 35 7.48 -16.93 -6.94
CA TRP A 35 6.38 -17.16 -7.88
C TRP A 35 6.76 -17.07 -9.37
N PRO A 36 7.79 -16.33 -9.84
CA PRO A 36 8.19 -16.36 -11.23
C PRO A 36 8.56 -17.75 -11.77
N ARG A 37 9.04 -18.64 -10.91
CA ARG A 37 9.37 -20.03 -11.26
C ARG A 37 8.23 -21.01 -10.97
N ARG A 38 7.19 -20.55 -10.29
CA ARG A 38 6.03 -21.30 -9.81
C ARG A 38 4.79 -20.40 -9.87
N ILE A 39 4.32 -20.15 -11.09
CA ILE A 39 3.25 -19.18 -11.36
C ILE A 39 1.92 -19.56 -10.69
N ASP A 40 1.72 -20.85 -10.44
CA ASP A 40 0.60 -21.43 -9.68
C ASP A 40 0.46 -20.80 -8.29
N ILE A 41 1.56 -20.36 -7.66
CA ILE A 41 1.53 -19.67 -6.37
C ILE A 41 0.63 -18.44 -6.42
N VAL A 42 0.61 -17.69 -7.52
CA VAL A 42 -0.18 -16.45 -7.67
C VAL A 42 -1.45 -16.66 -8.51
N GLN A 43 -1.88 -17.91 -8.72
CA GLN A 43 -3.10 -18.21 -9.49
C GLN A 43 -4.19 -18.78 -8.60
N PRO A 44 -5.15 -17.96 -8.12
CA PRO A 44 -6.19 -18.40 -7.18
C PRO A 44 -7.02 -19.58 -7.69
N ARG A 45 -7.25 -19.65 -9.01
CA ARG A 45 -8.00 -20.75 -9.63
C ARG A 45 -7.29 -22.10 -9.56
N HIS A 46 -5.97 -22.10 -9.36
CA HIS A 46 -5.15 -23.30 -9.22
C HIS A 46 -4.74 -23.57 -7.76
N GLY A 47 -5.44 -22.98 -6.78
CA GLY A 47 -5.12 -23.13 -5.36
C GLY A 47 -4.06 -22.16 -4.83
N GLY A 48 -3.56 -21.26 -5.68
CA GLY A 48 -2.64 -20.19 -5.31
C GLY A 48 -3.28 -19.08 -4.45
N MET A 49 -2.45 -18.14 -3.99
CA MET A 49 -2.90 -17.00 -3.21
C MET A 49 -3.61 -15.96 -4.08
N SER A 50 -4.68 -15.37 -3.54
CA SER A 50 -5.32 -14.19 -4.11
C SER A 50 -4.82 -12.94 -3.40
N ARG A 51 -3.95 -12.18 -4.06
CA ARG A 51 -3.36 -10.94 -3.53
C ARG A 51 -4.44 -9.88 -3.28
N ALA A 52 -5.45 -9.86 -4.15
CA ALA A 52 -6.62 -8.98 -4.04
C ALA A 52 -7.35 -9.08 -2.69
N ARG A 53 -7.39 -10.28 -2.07
CA ARG A 53 -8.06 -10.50 -0.77
C ARG A 53 -7.41 -9.71 0.37
N PHE A 54 -6.12 -9.42 0.28
CA PHE A 54 -5.43 -8.56 1.24
C PHE A 54 -5.48 -7.10 0.77
N TRP A 55 -5.04 -6.85 -0.48
CA TRP A 55 -4.79 -5.50 -0.94
C TRP A 55 -6.05 -4.65 -1.09
N ILE A 56 -7.16 -5.20 -1.61
CA ILE A 56 -8.38 -4.41 -1.79
C ILE A 56 -8.90 -3.87 -0.45
N PRO A 57 -9.21 -4.71 0.56
CA PRO A 57 -9.72 -4.20 1.83
C PRO A 57 -8.69 -3.34 2.57
N ALA A 58 -7.41 -3.69 2.55
CA ALA A 58 -6.37 -2.92 3.24
C ALA A 58 -6.26 -1.49 2.69
N HIS A 59 -6.27 -1.33 1.36
CA HIS A 59 -6.23 -0.01 0.73
C HIS A 59 -7.50 0.81 1.03
N ILE A 60 -8.68 0.19 0.94
CA ILE A 60 -9.95 0.89 1.22
C ILE A 60 -9.96 1.41 2.66
N VAL A 61 -9.60 0.57 3.63
CA VAL A 61 -9.54 0.97 5.04
C VAL A 61 -8.55 2.11 5.23
N PHE A 62 -7.35 1.99 4.67
CA PHE A 62 -6.33 3.04 4.75
C PHE A 62 -6.81 4.37 4.13
N GLU A 63 -7.38 4.33 2.93
CA GLU A 63 -7.79 5.52 2.18
C GLU A 63 -8.94 6.27 2.91
N VAL A 64 -9.92 5.54 3.44
CA VAL A 64 -10.99 6.13 4.25
C VAL A 64 -10.44 6.79 5.51
N LEU A 65 -9.55 6.08 6.22
CA LEU A 65 -8.93 6.60 7.44
C LEU A 65 -8.05 7.83 7.16
N LEU A 66 -7.28 7.82 6.06
CA LEU A 66 -6.44 8.94 5.65
C LEU A 66 -7.26 10.21 5.36
N ILE A 67 -8.37 10.06 4.64
CA ILE A 67 -9.30 11.18 4.37
C ILE A 67 -9.90 11.69 5.69
N LEU A 68 -10.36 10.79 6.56
CA LEU A 68 -10.92 11.16 7.85
C LEU A 68 -9.89 11.90 8.72
N SER A 69 -8.65 11.42 8.80
CA SER A 69 -7.57 12.09 9.52
C SER A 69 -7.31 13.49 8.97
N LEU A 70 -7.26 13.63 7.63
CA LEU A 70 -7.05 14.94 6.99
C LEU A 70 -8.16 15.94 7.32
N VAL A 71 -9.42 15.49 7.35
CA VAL A 71 -10.57 16.33 7.72
C VAL A 71 -10.49 16.72 9.19
N LEU A 72 -10.25 15.77 10.10
CA LEU A 72 -10.23 16.02 11.55
C LEU A 72 -9.06 16.90 11.97
N THR A 73 -7.92 16.83 11.28
CA THR A 73 -6.73 17.62 11.62
C THR A 73 -6.52 18.82 10.70
N TRP A 74 -7.54 19.22 9.93
CA TRP A 74 -7.36 20.21 8.86
C TRP A 74 -6.80 21.54 9.36
N GLU A 75 -7.22 22.01 10.53
CA GLU A 75 -6.77 23.29 11.11
C GLU A 75 -5.31 23.26 11.57
N SER A 76 -4.74 22.07 11.82
CA SER A 76 -3.34 21.93 12.23
C SER A 76 -2.41 21.97 11.02
N ALA A 77 -1.85 23.15 10.74
CA ALA A 77 -1.00 23.36 9.55
C ALA A 77 0.19 22.38 9.45
N GLN A 78 0.82 22.05 10.58
CA GLN A 78 1.96 21.13 10.61
C GLN A 78 1.53 19.70 10.29
N VAL A 79 0.48 19.19 10.97
CA VAL A 79 -0.06 17.85 10.74
C VAL A 79 -0.61 17.71 9.31
N ARG A 80 -1.36 18.72 8.85
CA ARG A 80 -1.90 18.78 7.48
C ARG A 80 -0.82 18.65 6.43
N THR A 81 0.33 19.32 6.61
CA THR A 81 1.45 19.26 5.65
C THR A 81 1.92 17.82 5.46
N TRP A 82 2.15 17.08 6.55
CA TRP A 82 2.60 15.70 6.45
C TRP A 82 1.53 14.73 5.98
N LEU A 83 0.26 14.96 6.33
CA LEU A 83 -0.85 14.19 5.76
C LEU A 83 -0.98 14.39 4.25
N LEU A 84 -0.72 15.59 3.74
CA LEU A 84 -0.69 15.85 2.29
C LEU A 84 0.49 15.17 1.62
N VAL A 85 1.67 15.10 2.27
CA VAL A 85 2.80 14.31 1.77
C VAL A 85 2.42 12.83 1.69
N SER A 86 1.84 12.28 2.76
CA SER A 86 1.34 10.89 2.79
C SER A 86 0.32 10.63 1.69
N LEU A 87 -0.64 11.53 1.50
CA LEU A 87 -1.65 11.43 0.45
C LEU A 87 -1.02 11.45 -0.93
N ALA A 88 -0.08 12.35 -1.18
CA ALA A 88 0.59 12.47 -2.48
C ALA A 88 1.44 11.23 -2.81
N SER A 89 2.23 10.73 -1.87
CA SER A 89 3.04 9.51 -2.08
C SER A 89 2.18 8.28 -2.30
N HIS A 90 1.09 8.13 -1.51
CA HIS A 90 0.13 7.05 -1.68
C HIS A 90 -0.59 7.13 -3.03
N ALA A 91 -1.10 8.31 -3.39
CA ALA A 91 -1.80 8.52 -4.66
C ALA A 91 -0.87 8.22 -5.86
N ALA A 92 0.39 8.66 -5.82
CA ALA A 92 1.37 8.33 -6.84
C ALA A 92 1.56 6.82 -6.99
N MET A 93 1.71 6.09 -5.88
CA MET A 93 1.80 4.62 -5.87
C MET A 93 0.55 3.97 -6.45
N ARG A 94 -0.64 4.43 -6.05
CA ARG A 94 -1.94 3.88 -6.48
C ARG A 94 -2.20 4.10 -7.97
N ILE A 95 -1.97 5.32 -8.45
CA ILE A 95 -2.10 5.67 -9.87
C ILE A 95 -1.14 4.82 -10.69
N TRP A 96 0.14 4.77 -10.31
CA TRP A 96 1.12 3.96 -11.01
C TRP A 96 0.74 2.47 -11.03
N SER A 97 0.27 1.95 -9.88
CA SER A 97 -0.15 0.56 -9.77
C SER A 97 -1.38 0.25 -10.63
N ALA A 98 -2.37 1.14 -10.65
CA ALA A 98 -3.61 0.97 -11.40
C ALA A 98 -3.38 0.91 -12.92
N PHE A 99 -2.49 1.76 -13.44
CA PHE A 99 -2.23 1.83 -14.88
C PHE A 99 -1.18 0.84 -15.38
N ASP A 100 -0.19 0.46 -14.56
CA ASP A 100 0.91 -0.41 -15.00
C ASP A 100 0.94 -1.79 -14.33
N PHE A 101 0.90 -1.86 -12.98
CA PHE A 101 1.14 -3.12 -12.28
C PHE A 101 -0.05 -4.05 -12.23
N ILE A 102 -1.22 -3.53 -11.84
CA ILE A 102 -2.43 -4.32 -11.58
C ILE A 102 -2.89 -5.04 -12.86
N PRO A 103 -2.98 -4.38 -14.04
CA PRO A 103 -3.39 -5.07 -15.26
C PRO A 103 -2.48 -6.26 -15.60
N LYS A 104 -1.16 -6.07 -15.50
CA LYS A 104 -0.17 -7.12 -15.76
C LYS A 104 -0.25 -8.26 -14.73
N ALA A 105 -0.38 -7.91 -13.45
CA ALA A 105 -0.54 -8.89 -12.37
C ALA A 105 -1.78 -9.76 -12.62
N LEU A 106 -2.93 -9.15 -12.93
CA LEU A 106 -4.16 -9.89 -13.22
C LEU A 106 -4.04 -10.80 -14.45
N GLY A 107 -3.23 -10.43 -15.45
CA GLY A 107 -2.92 -11.31 -16.59
C GLY A 107 -2.16 -12.57 -16.14
N PHE A 108 -1.19 -12.42 -15.23
CA PHE A 108 -0.47 -13.55 -14.63
C PHE A 108 -1.39 -14.44 -13.77
N GLU A 109 -2.25 -13.83 -12.93
CA GLU A 109 -3.17 -14.54 -12.03
C GLU A 109 -4.26 -15.31 -12.79
N ARG A 110 -4.71 -14.81 -13.95
CA ARG A 110 -5.74 -15.47 -14.78
C ARG A 110 -5.21 -16.61 -15.64
N GLY A 111 -3.89 -16.75 -15.75
CA GLY A 111 -3.31 -17.77 -16.62
C GLY A 111 -3.62 -17.52 -18.09
N GLU A 112 -3.70 -16.26 -18.53
CA GLU A 112 -3.77 -15.85 -19.95
C GLU A 112 -2.41 -16.10 -20.66
N ALA A 113 -1.76 -17.21 -20.28
CA ALA A 113 -0.35 -17.54 -20.35
C ALA A 113 0.16 -17.91 -21.76
N ALA A 114 -0.66 -17.75 -22.81
CA ALA A 114 -0.20 -17.96 -24.18
C ALA A 114 0.81 -16.89 -24.66
N ALA A 115 1.01 -15.79 -23.91
CA ALA A 115 1.82 -14.65 -24.35
C ALA A 115 2.75 -14.03 -23.28
N VAL A 116 3.03 -14.71 -22.16
CA VAL A 116 3.88 -14.14 -21.10
C VAL A 116 5.28 -14.76 -21.14
N SER A 117 6.27 -13.99 -21.61
CA SER A 117 7.68 -14.38 -21.50
C SER A 117 8.16 -14.34 -20.05
N GLU A 118 9.08 -15.23 -19.69
CA GLU A 118 9.75 -15.24 -18.38
C GLU A 118 10.42 -13.88 -18.08
N GLU A 119 10.90 -13.20 -19.12
CA GLU A 119 11.48 -11.86 -19.05
C GLU A 119 10.46 -10.81 -18.60
N SER A 120 9.23 -10.84 -19.13
CA SER A 120 8.14 -9.93 -18.72
C SER A 120 7.80 -10.09 -17.22
N ILE A 121 7.82 -11.32 -16.72
CA ILE A 121 7.60 -11.63 -15.30
C ILE A 121 8.74 -11.07 -14.44
N LYS A 122 9.99 -11.31 -14.82
CA LYS A 122 11.17 -10.81 -14.09
C LYS A 122 11.21 -9.28 -14.05
N ASP A 123 10.86 -8.65 -15.16
CA ASP A 123 10.76 -7.19 -15.27
C ASP A 123 9.65 -6.62 -14.37
N TRP A 124 8.50 -7.29 -14.34
CA TRP A 124 7.42 -6.93 -13.42
C TRP A 124 7.89 -7.02 -11.96
N VAL A 125 8.52 -8.12 -11.56
CA VAL A 125 9.03 -8.32 -10.19
C VAL A 125 10.12 -7.30 -9.83
N ARG A 126 10.99 -6.93 -10.77
CA ARG A 126 12.02 -5.92 -10.53
C ARG A 126 11.38 -4.56 -10.27
N ARG A 127 10.40 -4.17 -11.10
CA ARG A 127 9.73 -2.89 -10.96
C ARG A 127 8.82 -2.84 -9.73
N SER A 128 8.22 -3.97 -9.32
CA SER A 128 7.25 -4.03 -8.20
C SER A 128 7.85 -3.53 -6.88
N LYS A 129 9.18 -3.62 -6.74
CA LYS A 129 9.96 -3.17 -5.58
C LYS A 129 9.89 -1.67 -5.34
N TRP A 130 9.69 -0.86 -6.38
CA TRP A 130 9.62 0.60 -6.25
C TRP A 130 8.32 1.08 -5.58
N ARG A 131 7.33 0.20 -5.39
CA ARG A 131 6.19 0.50 -4.51
C ARG A 131 6.64 0.68 -3.06
N LEU A 132 7.64 -0.08 -2.60
CA LEU A 132 8.13 -0.03 -1.22
C LEU A 132 8.65 1.35 -0.80
N PRO A 133 9.52 2.04 -1.58
CA PRO A 133 9.89 3.42 -1.25
C PRO A 133 8.71 4.37 -1.09
N LEU A 134 7.65 4.24 -1.90
CA LEU A 134 6.45 5.06 -1.79
C LEU A 134 5.62 4.70 -0.55
N ASP A 135 5.54 3.41 -0.21
CA ASP A 135 4.90 2.94 1.04
C ASP A 135 5.67 3.44 2.27
N TRP A 136 7.00 3.43 2.21
CA TRP A 136 7.87 4.00 3.25
C TRP A 136 7.68 5.50 3.40
N ALA A 137 7.60 6.25 2.29
CA ALA A 137 7.34 7.68 2.32
C ALA A 137 5.97 8.00 2.94
N THR A 138 4.93 7.25 2.53
CA THR A 138 3.57 7.36 3.07
C THR A 138 3.54 7.09 4.57
N CYS A 139 4.07 5.93 5.00
CA CYS A 139 4.09 5.55 6.40
C CYS A 139 4.97 6.49 7.25
N GLY A 140 6.11 6.91 6.73
CA GLY A 140 7.01 7.84 7.41
C GLY A 140 6.36 9.21 7.63
N ALA A 141 5.69 9.74 6.61
CA ALA A 141 4.95 11.00 6.72
C ALA A 141 3.83 10.91 7.77
N LEU A 142 3.10 9.78 7.84
CA LEU A 142 2.09 9.56 8.87
C LEU A 142 2.65 9.48 10.29
N LEU A 143 3.80 8.83 10.47
CA LEU A 143 4.48 8.80 11.77
C LEU A 143 4.91 10.21 12.22
N VAL A 144 5.40 11.04 11.30
CA VAL A 144 5.73 12.44 11.60
C VAL A 144 4.46 13.24 11.93
N ALA A 145 3.39 13.08 11.16
CA ALA A 145 2.11 13.72 11.44
C ALA A 145 1.58 13.36 12.84
N LEU A 146 1.63 12.06 13.20
CA LEU A 146 1.21 11.56 14.51
C LEU A 146 2.06 12.12 15.65
N SER A 147 3.38 12.16 15.47
CA SER A 147 4.30 12.76 16.45
C SER A 147 4.02 14.24 16.68
N GLN A 148 3.69 15.00 15.63
CA GLN A 148 3.37 16.42 15.75
C GLN A 148 2.02 16.64 16.43
N ALA A 149 1.01 15.82 16.12
CA ALA A 149 -0.30 15.91 16.75
C ALA A 149 -0.21 15.66 18.27
N GLY A 150 0.56 14.64 18.68
CA GLY A 150 0.78 14.34 20.11
C GLY A 150 1.63 15.38 20.86
N SER A 151 2.43 16.19 20.16
CA SER A 151 3.22 17.27 20.78
C SER A 151 2.43 18.56 20.98
N ALA A 152 1.27 18.69 20.33
CA ALA A 152 0.38 19.85 20.41
C ALA A 152 -0.82 19.63 21.36
N SER A 153 -0.93 18.43 21.95
CA SER A 153 -1.98 18.00 22.90
C SER A 153 -1.54 18.25 24.34
#